data_AF-A0A420T0Q6-F1
#
_entry.id   AF-A0A420T0Q6-F1
#
_cell.length_a   1.000
_cell.length_b   1.000
_cell.length_c   1.000
_cell.angle_alpha   90.00
_cell.angle_beta   90.00
_cell.angle_gamma   90.00
#
_symmetry.space_group_name_H-M   'P 1'
#
loop_
_entity.id
_entity.type
_entity.pdbx_description
1 polymer ?
#
loop_
_entity_poly.entity_id
_entity_poly.type
_entity_poly.pdbx_seq_one_letter_code
_entity_poly.pdbx_strand_id
1 'polypeptide(L)'
;MAATRGLSEIPTLASLYRDPDSALSEAHLSSRSDPDYPASDSINKRIGLIRGDITRLRLDAIVNAANRSLLGGGGVDGAIHRAAGTDLVKECKTLGPINTGEAVITKGYNLPSKHVIHTVGPVYAADANPNESLANCYRESLKLAVKNGVTTIAFSAISTGVYGFPNLPAAKIACRTVREFLESEEGSKLTRVVFVTFVAPDVNAYNETIPRMFPPTKDGSA
;
A
#
# COMPACT_ATOMS: atom_id res chain seq x y z
N MET A 1 -7.86 1.36 -23.68
CA MET A 1 -7.67 0.74 -22.34
C MET A 1 -6.35 1.23 -21.77
N ALA A 2 -6.28 1.60 -20.49
CA ALA A 2 -5.01 1.97 -19.87
C ALA A 2 -4.08 0.74 -19.81
N ALA A 3 -2.79 0.94 -20.08
CA ALA A 3 -1.81 -0.12 -20.13
C ALA A 3 -1.55 -0.73 -18.74
N THR A 4 -1.34 -2.05 -18.69
CA THR A 4 -0.82 -2.76 -17.52
C THR A 4 0.60 -2.27 -17.22
N ARG A 5 0.93 -2.08 -15.94
CA ARG A 5 2.26 -1.62 -15.49
C ARG A 5 2.97 -2.73 -14.71
N GLY A 6 4.17 -3.09 -15.16
CA GLY A 6 5.06 -4.02 -14.46
C GLY A 6 5.86 -3.36 -13.34
N LEU A 7 6.51 -4.19 -12.52
CA LEU A 7 7.35 -3.73 -11.39
C LEU A 7 8.43 -2.71 -11.81
N SER A 8 9.05 -2.89 -12.98
CA SER A 8 10.10 -1.99 -13.49
C SER A 8 9.60 -0.59 -13.85
N GLU A 9 8.30 -0.44 -14.08
CA GLU A 9 7.64 0.84 -14.40
C GLU A 9 7.16 1.58 -13.14
N ILE A 10 7.38 1.01 -11.95
CA ILE A 10 7.04 1.60 -10.65
C ILE A 10 8.32 2.15 -10.03
N PRO A 11 8.47 3.48 -9.95
CA PRO A 11 9.69 4.09 -9.43
C PRO A 11 9.85 3.76 -7.93
N THR A 12 11.09 3.52 -7.52
CA THR A 12 11.45 3.38 -6.10
C THR A 12 11.58 4.76 -5.45
N LEU A 13 11.53 4.83 -4.12
CA LEU A 13 11.89 6.07 -3.43
C LEU A 13 13.31 6.52 -3.75
N ALA A 14 14.27 5.59 -3.84
CA ALA A 14 15.64 5.89 -4.24
C ALA A 14 15.73 6.52 -5.65
N SER A 15 14.83 6.17 -6.58
CA SER A 15 14.74 6.87 -7.88
C SER A 15 14.02 8.21 -7.78
N LEU A 16 12.92 8.27 -7.02
CA LEU A 16 12.11 9.49 -6.87
C LEU A 16 12.84 10.60 -6.12
N TYR A 17 13.78 10.27 -5.24
CA TYR A 17 14.60 11.29 -4.57
C TYR A 17 15.60 11.95 -5.52
N ARG A 18 16.06 11.24 -6.55
CA ARG A 18 17.05 11.72 -7.55
C ARG A 18 16.42 12.35 -8.78
N ASP A 19 15.14 12.09 -9.01
CA ASP A 19 14.39 12.64 -10.12
C ASP A 19 14.02 14.11 -9.81
N PRO A 20 14.52 15.11 -10.56
CA PRO A 20 14.24 16.52 -10.29
C PRO A 20 12.76 16.89 -10.44
N ASP A 21 12.01 16.16 -11.28
CA ASP A 21 10.59 16.41 -11.55
C ASP A 21 9.67 15.74 -10.50
N SER A 22 10.24 14.94 -9.61
CA SER A 22 9.52 14.28 -8.52
C SER A 22 9.15 15.26 -7.41
N ALA A 23 7.94 15.10 -6.88
CA ALA A 23 7.49 15.81 -5.67
C ALA A 23 8.29 15.43 -4.40
N LEU A 24 9.10 14.36 -4.49
CA LEU A 24 10.02 13.93 -3.45
C LEU A 24 11.46 14.37 -3.71
N SER A 25 11.77 15.08 -4.80
CA SER A 25 13.16 15.46 -5.11
C SER A 25 13.82 16.25 -3.97
N GLU A 26 15.14 16.12 -3.81
CA GLU A 26 15.88 16.79 -2.73
C GLU A 26 15.63 18.30 -2.64
N ALA A 27 15.44 18.96 -3.79
CA ALA A 27 15.09 20.38 -3.87
C ALA A 27 13.80 20.71 -3.09
N HIS A 28 12.80 19.81 -3.14
CA HIS A 28 11.52 19.93 -2.43
C HIS A 28 11.57 19.45 -0.97
N LEU A 29 12.67 18.83 -0.53
CA LEU A 29 12.84 18.30 0.83
C LEU A 29 13.61 19.24 1.78
N SER A 30 14.37 20.20 1.22
CA SER A 30 15.25 21.11 1.96
C SER A 30 14.57 21.97 3.04
N SER A 31 13.24 22.03 3.08
CA SER A 31 12.42 22.79 4.04
C SER A 31 11.66 21.92 5.06
N ARG A 32 11.89 20.61 5.10
CA ARG A 32 11.09 19.68 5.91
C ARG A 32 11.67 19.41 7.29
N SER A 33 10.79 19.09 8.24
CA SER A 33 11.12 18.70 9.62
C SER A 33 12.04 17.48 9.67
N ASP A 34 12.72 17.30 10.81
CA ASP A 34 13.59 16.16 11.08
C ASP A 34 12.92 14.81 10.77
N PRO A 35 13.67 13.84 10.22
CA PRO A 35 13.13 12.52 9.91
C PRO A 35 12.75 11.76 11.18
N ASP A 36 11.67 10.99 11.10
CA ASP A 36 11.18 10.16 12.21
C ASP A 36 11.95 8.81 12.30
N TYR A 37 12.61 8.38 11.21
CA TYR A 37 13.40 7.15 11.12
C TYR A 37 14.77 7.40 10.47
N PRO A 38 15.80 6.56 10.70
CA PRO A 38 17.08 6.69 10.01
C PRO A 38 16.95 6.39 8.51
N ALA A 39 17.80 7.03 7.70
CA ALA A 39 17.87 6.77 6.27
C ALA A 39 18.43 5.37 5.98
N SER A 40 17.89 4.71 4.95
CA SER A 40 18.31 3.38 4.54
C SER A 40 18.07 3.19 3.05
N ASP A 41 19.15 3.15 2.27
CA ASP A 41 19.09 2.97 0.82
C ASP A 41 18.47 1.61 0.45
N SER A 42 18.80 0.56 1.22
CA SER A 42 18.24 -0.78 1.03
C SER A 42 16.71 -0.81 1.19
N ILE A 43 16.16 -0.07 2.17
CA ILE A 43 14.72 0.09 2.34
C ILE A 43 14.13 1.00 1.25
N ASN A 44 14.77 2.12 0.94
CA ASN A 44 14.30 3.08 -0.08
C ASN A 44 14.21 2.43 -1.47
N LYS A 45 15.07 1.46 -1.79
CA LYS A 45 15.00 0.65 -3.04
C LYS A 45 13.84 -0.36 -3.04
N ARG A 46 13.29 -0.71 -1.87
CA ARG A 46 12.19 -1.66 -1.68
C ARG A 46 10.83 -1.00 -1.53
N ILE A 47 10.76 0.33 -1.43
CA ILE A 47 9.51 1.08 -1.45
C ILE A 47 9.28 1.70 -2.83
N GLY A 48 8.09 1.51 -3.37
CA GLY A 48 7.59 2.23 -4.54
C GLY A 48 6.47 3.20 -4.16
N LEU A 49 6.39 4.32 -4.87
CA LEU A 49 5.27 5.26 -4.77
C LEU A 49 4.76 5.56 -6.18
N ILE A 50 3.45 5.48 -6.34
CA ILE A 50 2.80 5.71 -7.63
C ILE A 50 1.41 6.29 -7.42
N ARG A 51 0.97 7.15 -8.34
CA ARG A 51 -0.42 7.55 -8.46
C ARG A 51 -1.05 6.78 -9.63
N GLY A 52 -2.13 6.05 -9.40
CA GLY A 52 -2.79 5.32 -10.47
C GLY A 52 -3.81 4.28 -10.02
N ASP A 53 -4.32 3.53 -11.00
CA ASP A 53 -5.27 2.44 -10.82
C ASP A 53 -4.52 1.16 -10.40
N ILE A 54 -4.73 0.73 -9.15
CA ILE A 54 -4.10 -0.47 -8.58
C ILE A 54 -4.43 -1.75 -9.35
N THR A 55 -5.58 -1.81 -10.05
CA THR A 55 -6.01 -2.99 -10.82
C THR A 55 -5.15 -3.23 -12.07
N ARG A 56 -4.27 -2.28 -12.42
CA ARG A 56 -3.38 -2.36 -13.59
C ARG A 56 -1.97 -2.83 -13.25
N LEU A 57 -1.67 -3.11 -11.98
CA LEU A 57 -0.33 -3.47 -11.55
C LEU A 57 -0.09 -4.98 -11.69
N ARG A 58 0.92 -5.35 -12.47
CA ARG A 58 1.39 -6.74 -12.60
C ARG A 58 2.42 -7.04 -11.50
N LEU A 59 1.92 -7.35 -10.31
CA LEU A 59 2.68 -7.70 -9.11
C LEU A 59 2.21 -9.05 -8.54
N ASP A 60 2.88 -9.58 -7.53
CA ASP A 60 2.45 -10.83 -6.90
C ASP A 60 1.10 -10.66 -6.16
N ALA A 61 0.90 -9.54 -5.46
CA ALA A 61 -0.36 -9.22 -4.81
C ALA A 61 -0.70 -7.73 -4.86
N ILE A 62 -2.00 -7.43 -4.92
CA ILE A 62 -2.55 -6.11 -4.58
C ILE A 62 -3.46 -6.22 -3.35
N VAL A 63 -3.54 -5.15 -2.58
CA VAL A 63 -4.35 -5.09 -1.36
C VAL A 63 -5.64 -4.33 -1.62
N ASN A 64 -6.76 -5.01 -1.39
CA ASN A 64 -8.10 -4.47 -1.46
C ASN A 64 -8.51 -3.92 -0.09
N ALA A 65 -8.92 -2.64 -0.06
CA ALA A 65 -9.62 -2.04 1.07
C ALA A 65 -11.10 -2.48 1.02
N ALA A 66 -11.37 -3.66 1.55
CA ALA A 66 -12.66 -4.34 1.48
C ALA A 66 -13.60 -3.92 2.62
N ASN A 67 -14.82 -4.45 2.56
CA ASN A 67 -15.77 -4.43 3.66
C ASN A 67 -15.94 -5.84 4.27
N ARG A 68 -16.56 -5.92 5.45
CA ARG A 68 -16.71 -7.18 6.22
C ARG A 68 -17.32 -8.35 5.43
N SER A 69 -18.16 -8.07 4.43
CA SER A 69 -18.78 -9.12 3.61
C SER A 69 -17.83 -9.74 2.60
N LEU A 70 -16.77 -9.04 2.19
CA LEU A 70 -15.89 -9.40 1.06
C LEU A 70 -16.60 -9.51 -0.29
N LEU A 71 -17.85 -9.04 -0.42
CA LEU A 71 -18.66 -9.20 -1.64
C LEU A 71 -18.54 -8.03 -2.62
N GLY A 72 -17.49 -7.22 -2.48
CA GLY A 72 -17.29 -6.00 -3.22
C GLY A 72 -18.08 -4.80 -2.67
N GLY A 73 -18.01 -3.69 -3.39
CA GLY A 73 -18.65 -2.44 -2.99
C GLY A 73 -18.34 -1.29 -3.97
N GLY A 74 -18.24 -0.08 -3.43
CA GLY A 74 -17.78 1.10 -4.18
C GLY A 74 -16.25 1.23 -4.18
N GLY A 75 -15.75 2.37 -4.68
CA GLY A 75 -14.32 2.72 -4.60
C GLY A 75 -13.38 1.69 -5.23
N VAL A 76 -12.23 1.48 -4.57
CA VAL A 76 -11.19 0.53 -5.01
C VAL A 76 -11.67 -0.92 -4.96
N ASP A 77 -12.51 -1.27 -3.98
CA ASP A 77 -13.10 -2.61 -3.83
C ASP A 77 -13.94 -2.98 -5.06
N GLY A 78 -14.86 -2.08 -5.44
CA GLY A 78 -15.64 -2.25 -6.66
C GLY A 78 -14.78 -2.29 -7.92
N ALA A 79 -13.70 -1.51 -7.99
CA ALA A 79 -12.78 -1.53 -9.13
C ALA A 79 -12.06 -2.88 -9.25
N ILE A 80 -11.56 -3.42 -8.15
CA ILE A 80 -10.90 -4.72 -8.07
C ILE A 80 -11.87 -5.83 -8.46
N HIS A 81 -13.09 -5.87 -7.91
CA HIS A 81 -14.08 -6.88 -8.27
C HIS A 81 -14.48 -6.84 -9.75
N ARG A 82 -14.67 -5.64 -10.32
CA ARG A 82 -14.96 -5.50 -11.76
C ARG A 82 -13.81 -5.98 -12.63
N ALA A 83 -12.57 -5.68 -12.25
CA ALA A 83 -11.39 -6.05 -13.02
C ALA A 83 -11.03 -7.55 -12.90
N ALA A 84 -11.22 -8.15 -11.72
CA ALA A 84 -10.95 -9.56 -11.48
C ALA A 84 -12.01 -10.49 -12.07
N GLY A 85 -13.26 -10.01 -12.20
CA GLY A 85 -14.38 -10.79 -12.72
C GLY A 85 -15.13 -11.57 -11.64
N THR A 86 -16.18 -12.28 -12.06
CA THR A 86 -17.15 -12.93 -11.14
C THR A 86 -16.59 -14.05 -10.30
N ASP A 87 -15.44 -14.62 -10.66
CA ASP A 87 -14.85 -15.71 -9.88
C ASP A 87 -14.22 -15.20 -8.57
N LEU A 88 -13.79 -13.94 -8.52
CA LEU A 88 -13.30 -13.33 -7.27
C LEU A 88 -14.37 -13.35 -6.17
N VAL A 89 -15.58 -12.89 -6.48
CA VAL A 89 -16.66 -12.88 -5.48
C VAL A 89 -17.10 -14.31 -5.08
N LYS A 90 -16.91 -15.31 -5.95
CA LYS A 90 -17.18 -16.72 -5.59
C LYS A 90 -16.19 -17.23 -4.54
N GLU A 91 -14.91 -16.92 -4.69
CA GLU A 91 -13.88 -17.28 -3.69
C GLU A 91 -14.00 -16.45 -2.41
N CYS A 92 -14.31 -15.15 -2.50
CA CYS A 92 -14.56 -14.33 -1.31
C CYS A 92 -15.69 -14.89 -0.43
N LYS A 93 -16.74 -15.47 -1.02
CA LYS A 93 -17.84 -16.12 -0.27
C LYS A 93 -17.39 -17.33 0.55
N THR A 94 -16.27 -17.96 0.22
CA THR A 94 -15.74 -19.10 0.99
C THR A 94 -14.83 -18.68 2.15
N LEU A 95 -14.46 -17.39 2.21
CA LEU A 95 -13.50 -16.85 3.18
C LEU A 95 -14.16 -15.89 4.20
N GLY A 96 -15.22 -15.18 3.79
CA GLY A 96 -15.87 -14.18 4.62
C GLY A 96 -16.97 -14.73 5.54
N PRO A 97 -17.46 -13.91 6.48
CA PRO A 97 -17.02 -12.53 6.76
C PRO A 97 -15.70 -12.47 7.54
N ILE A 98 -15.02 -11.33 7.49
CA ILE A 98 -13.83 -11.04 8.32
C ILE A 98 -14.02 -9.76 9.15
N ASN A 99 -13.28 -9.64 10.24
CA ASN A 99 -13.34 -8.49 11.15
C ASN A 99 -12.42 -7.35 10.70
N THR A 100 -12.66 -6.16 11.25
CA THR A 100 -11.78 -5.01 11.06
C THR A 100 -10.35 -5.36 11.50
N GLY A 101 -9.36 -5.01 10.69
CA GLY A 101 -7.94 -5.29 10.94
C GLY A 101 -7.47 -6.68 10.48
N GLU A 102 -8.39 -7.60 10.14
CA GLU A 102 -8.04 -8.92 9.59
C GLU A 102 -7.76 -8.84 8.08
N ALA A 103 -7.09 -9.87 7.56
CA ALA A 103 -6.83 -10.01 6.13
C ALA A 103 -6.96 -11.47 5.66
N VAL A 104 -7.45 -11.66 4.43
CA VAL A 104 -7.51 -12.95 3.71
C VAL A 104 -6.97 -12.80 2.29
N ILE A 105 -6.62 -13.90 1.64
CA ILE A 105 -6.02 -13.90 0.30
C ILE A 105 -6.83 -14.76 -0.66
N THR A 106 -6.96 -14.29 -1.89
CA THR A 106 -7.61 -14.96 -3.02
C THR A 106 -6.68 -14.97 -4.22
N LYS A 107 -7.08 -15.67 -5.29
CA LYS A 107 -6.47 -15.49 -6.61
C LYS A 107 -6.84 -14.12 -7.19
N GLY A 108 -6.01 -13.64 -8.12
CA GLY A 108 -6.23 -12.38 -8.86
C GLY A 108 -7.19 -12.51 -10.05
N TYR A 109 -7.44 -13.72 -10.54
CA TYR A 109 -8.32 -14.00 -11.69
C TYR A 109 -7.93 -13.20 -12.93
N ASN A 110 -8.81 -12.32 -13.42
CA ASN A 110 -8.55 -11.51 -14.62
C ASN A 110 -7.62 -10.31 -14.34
N LEU A 111 -7.21 -10.08 -13.09
CA LEU A 111 -6.21 -9.06 -12.77
C LEU A 111 -4.82 -9.44 -13.30
N PRO A 112 -3.98 -8.45 -13.65
CA PRO A 112 -2.57 -8.70 -13.92
C PRO A 112 -1.81 -9.22 -12.69
N SER A 113 -2.29 -8.95 -11.48
CA SER A 113 -1.70 -9.43 -10.23
C SER A 113 -2.10 -10.87 -9.95
N LYS A 114 -1.19 -11.66 -9.35
CA LYS A 114 -1.45 -13.09 -9.09
C LYS A 114 -2.48 -13.31 -7.99
N HIS A 115 -2.47 -12.45 -6.98
CA HIS A 115 -3.36 -12.53 -5.81
C HIS A 115 -4.03 -11.19 -5.50
N VAL A 116 -5.13 -11.26 -4.74
CA VAL A 116 -5.68 -10.12 -4.01
C VAL A 116 -5.66 -10.45 -2.53
N ILE A 117 -5.11 -9.55 -1.73
CA ILE A 117 -5.21 -9.61 -0.27
C ILE A 117 -6.32 -8.64 0.15
N HIS A 118 -7.37 -9.17 0.75
CA HIS A 118 -8.52 -8.40 1.19
C HIS A 118 -8.38 -8.11 2.68
N THR A 119 -8.43 -6.83 3.06
CA THR A 119 -8.43 -6.43 4.46
C THR A 119 -9.55 -5.42 4.74
N VAL A 120 -10.11 -5.47 5.94
CA VAL A 120 -11.19 -4.56 6.33
C VAL A 120 -10.63 -3.44 7.19
N GLY A 121 -10.52 -2.26 6.59
CA GLY A 121 -10.13 -1.05 7.28
C GLY A 121 -11.18 -0.59 8.31
N PRO A 122 -10.78 0.17 9.35
CA PRO A 122 -11.71 0.74 10.32
C PRO A 122 -12.55 1.85 9.69
N VAL A 123 -13.81 1.94 10.12
CA VAL A 123 -14.64 3.15 9.93
C VAL A 123 -14.21 4.15 11.00
N TYR A 124 -13.60 5.27 10.60
CA TYR A 124 -12.85 6.14 11.52
C TYR A 124 -13.69 6.65 12.70
N ALA A 125 -14.94 7.03 12.45
CA ALA A 125 -15.84 7.57 13.48
C ALA A 125 -16.50 6.50 14.38
N ALA A 126 -16.36 5.21 14.05
CA ALA A 126 -17.09 4.12 14.71
C ALA A 126 -16.20 3.02 15.30
N ASP A 127 -14.94 2.92 14.87
CA ASP A 127 -13.98 2.00 15.45
C ASP A 127 -13.49 2.51 16.80
N ALA A 128 -13.36 1.63 17.79
CA ALA A 128 -12.89 2.01 19.12
C ALA A 128 -11.40 2.39 19.14
N ASN A 129 -10.60 1.79 18.25
CA ASN A 129 -9.15 1.98 18.18
C ASN A 129 -8.69 2.09 16.70
N PRO A 130 -9.18 3.10 15.95
CA PRO A 130 -9.02 3.15 14.49
C PRO A 130 -7.55 3.13 14.06
N ASN A 131 -6.66 3.75 14.83
CA ASN A 131 -5.23 3.77 14.51
C ASN A 131 -4.60 2.37 14.53
N GLU A 132 -4.89 1.55 15.55
CA GLU A 132 -4.35 0.19 15.66
C GLU A 132 -5.04 -0.75 14.67
N SER A 133 -6.36 -0.62 14.49
CA SER A 133 -7.11 -1.36 13.48
C SER A 133 -6.55 -1.12 12.07
N LEU A 134 -6.21 0.13 11.73
CA LEU A 134 -5.57 0.44 10.44
C LEU A 134 -4.16 -0.16 10.36
N ALA A 135 -3.35 -0.05 11.41
CA ALA A 135 -2.02 -0.66 11.45
C ALA A 135 -2.10 -2.19 11.25
N ASN A 136 -3.08 -2.85 11.88
CA ASN A 136 -3.33 -4.28 11.70
C ASN A 136 -3.66 -4.65 10.25
N CYS A 137 -4.43 -3.82 9.52
CA CYS A 137 -4.70 -4.08 8.11
C CYS A 137 -3.42 -4.21 7.29
N TYR A 138 -2.46 -3.29 7.49
CA TYR A 138 -1.16 -3.35 6.81
C TYR A 138 -0.33 -4.54 7.30
N ARG A 139 -0.22 -4.73 8.61
CA ARG A 139 0.59 -5.79 9.24
C ARG A 139 0.14 -7.19 8.82
N GLU A 140 -1.16 -7.49 8.91
CA GLU A 140 -1.71 -8.80 8.57
C GLU A 140 -1.66 -9.06 7.06
N SER A 141 -1.84 -8.01 6.24
CA SER A 141 -1.64 -8.14 4.78
C SER A 141 -0.19 -8.49 4.42
N LEU A 142 0.80 -7.85 5.07
CA LEU A 142 2.22 -8.13 4.84
C LEU A 142 2.60 -9.55 5.31
N LYS A 143 2.14 -9.97 6.48
CA LYS A 143 2.33 -11.35 6.98
C LYS A 143 1.72 -12.38 6.03
N LEU A 144 0.49 -12.13 5.56
CA LEU A 144 -0.19 -13.05 4.66
C LEU A 144 0.52 -13.14 3.31
N ALA A 145 1.06 -12.04 2.79
CA ALA A 145 1.92 -12.05 1.62
C ALA A 145 3.14 -12.96 1.82
N VAL A 146 3.89 -12.74 2.90
CA VAL A 146 5.08 -13.55 3.22
C VAL A 146 4.73 -15.04 3.35
N LYS A 147 3.63 -15.37 4.04
CA LYS A 147 3.15 -16.76 4.23
C LYS A 147 2.81 -17.46 2.90
N ASN A 148 2.40 -16.70 1.88
CA ASN A 148 2.02 -17.23 0.57
C ASN A 148 3.10 -17.04 -0.51
N GLY A 149 4.34 -16.73 -0.12
CA GLY A 149 5.45 -16.56 -1.06
C GLY A 149 5.32 -15.35 -1.99
N VAL A 150 4.47 -14.38 -1.64
CA VAL A 150 4.36 -13.09 -2.34
C VAL A 150 5.57 -12.25 -1.97
N THR A 151 6.27 -11.74 -3.00
CA THR A 151 7.47 -10.89 -2.80
C THR A 151 7.21 -9.43 -3.16
N THR A 152 6.20 -9.16 -3.99
CA THR A 152 5.80 -7.82 -4.42
C THR A 152 4.34 -7.53 -4.09
N ILE A 153 4.10 -6.49 -3.30
CA ILE A 153 2.77 -6.14 -2.79
C ILE A 153 2.48 -4.66 -2.98
N ALA A 154 1.26 -4.34 -3.40
CA ALA A 154 0.79 -2.95 -3.53
C ALA A 154 -0.41 -2.66 -2.62
N PHE A 155 -0.37 -1.54 -1.92
CA PHE A 155 -1.44 -1.05 -1.07
C PHE A 155 -2.14 0.16 -1.69
N SER A 156 -3.47 0.14 -1.69
CA SER A 156 -4.25 1.37 -1.80
C SER A 156 -4.27 2.12 -0.46
N ALA A 157 -4.76 3.36 -0.44
CA ALA A 157 -4.97 4.12 0.79
C ALA A 157 -6.18 3.55 1.57
N ILE A 158 -5.92 2.66 2.53
CA ILE A 158 -6.96 1.95 3.29
C ILE A 158 -7.71 2.94 4.19
N SER A 159 -9.03 2.83 4.21
CA SER A 159 -9.97 3.65 5.00
C SER A 159 -10.07 5.14 4.68
N THR A 160 -9.26 5.72 3.79
CA THR A 160 -9.30 7.18 3.50
C THR A 160 -10.41 7.64 2.56
N GLY A 161 -11.17 6.69 1.99
CA GLY A 161 -12.36 6.95 1.19
C GLY A 161 -13.65 6.96 2.03
N VAL A 162 -14.58 6.07 1.70
CA VAL A 162 -15.92 5.98 2.34
C VAL A 162 -15.86 5.80 3.86
N TYR A 163 -14.78 5.21 4.39
CA TYR A 163 -14.58 4.99 5.83
C TYR A 163 -14.02 6.21 6.59
N GLY A 164 -13.69 7.30 5.88
CA GLY A 164 -13.50 8.63 6.44
C GLY A 164 -12.24 8.81 7.30
N PHE A 165 -11.23 7.94 7.18
CA PHE A 165 -9.97 8.11 7.90
C PHE A 165 -9.22 9.33 7.36
N PRO A 166 -8.77 10.28 8.20
CA PRO A 166 -7.99 11.42 7.74
C PRO A 166 -6.71 11.00 7.00
N ASN A 167 -6.49 11.54 5.80
CA ASN A 167 -5.45 11.05 4.87
C ASN A 167 -4.03 11.11 5.46
N LEU A 168 -3.66 12.23 6.12
CA LEU A 168 -2.31 12.39 6.68
C LEU A 168 -2.05 11.44 7.86
N PRO A 169 -2.91 11.33 8.89
CA PRO A 169 -2.80 10.28 9.89
C PRO A 169 -2.76 8.85 9.32
N ALA A 170 -3.60 8.54 8.32
CA ALA A 170 -3.59 7.22 7.68
C ALA A 170 -2.26 6.93 6.96
N ALA A 171 -1.73 7.89 6.20
CA ALA A 171 -0.44 7.75 5.53
C ALA A 171 0.71 7.54 6.53
N LYS A 172 0.71 8.27 7.66
CA LYS A 172 1.68 8.07 8.76
C LYS A 172 1.63 6.65 9.31
N ILE A 173 0.43 6.13 9.58
CA ILE A 173 0.25 4.74 10.06
C ILE A 173 0.74 3.74 9.01
N ALA A 174 0.31 3.89 7.75
CA ALA A 174 0.70 3.02 6.65
C ALA A 174 2.23 2.96 6.46
N CYS A 175 2.88 4.13 6.37
CA CYS A 175 4.31 4.23 6.17
C CYS A 175 5.09 3.68 7.35
N ARG A 176 4.70 4.01 8.59
CA ARG A 176 5.33 3.49 9.81
C ARG A 176 5.24 1.97 9.88
N THR A 177 4.03 1.40 9.72
CA THR A 177 3.84 -0.05 9.83
C THR A 177 4.61 -0.81 8.75
N VAL A 178 4.66 -0.30 7.52
CA VAL A 178 5.47 -0.91 6.46
C VAL A 178 6.96 -0.76 6.75
N ARG A 179 7.43 0.39 7.25
CA ARG A 179 8.82 0.61 7.62
C ARG A 179 9.29 -0.40 8.65
N GLU A 180 8.57 -0.51 9.76
CA GLU A 180 8.85 -1.44 10.85
C GLU A 180 8.80 -2.90 10.38
N PHE A 181 7.81 -3.25 9.54
CA PHE A 181 7.72 -4.61 9.00
C PHE A 181 8.93 -4.95 8.14
N LEU A 182 9.37 -4.05 7.26
CA LEU A 182 10.51 -4.29 6.36
C LEU A 182 11.86 -4.38 7.08
N GLU A 183 11.97 -3.84 8.29
CA GLU A 183 13.11 -3.96 9.19
C GLU A 183 13.12 -5.29 9.97
N SER A 184 12.01 -6.03 9.98
CA SER A 184 11.93 -7.36 10.59
C SER A 184 12.49 -8.47 9.70
N GLU A 185 12.79 -9.63 10.30
CA GLU A 185 13.23 -10.82 9.57
C GLU A 185 12.20 -11.31 8.54
N GLU A 186 10.90 -11.31 8.89
CA GLU A 186 9.83 -11.65 7.94
C GLU A 186 9.79 -10.65 6.78
N GLY A 187 10.00 -9.38 7.10
CA GLY A 187 10.10 -8.29 6.15
C GLY A 187 11.10 -8.54 5.05
N SER A 188 12.26 -9.13 5.36
CA SER A 188 13.34 -9.39 4.39
C SER A 188 12.90 -10.18 3.14
N LYS A 189 11.80 -10.94 3.23
CA LYS A 189 11.23 -11.73 2.13
C LYS A 189 10.49 -10.89 1.08
N LEU A 190 10.15 -9.64 1.39
CA LEU A 190 9.48 -8.72 0.46
C LEU A 190 10.51 -7.93 -0.36
N THR A 191 10.49 -8.07 -1.69
CA THR A 191 11.39 -7.32 -2.59
C THR A 191 10.84 -5.95 -2.95
N ARG A 192 9.50 -5.77 -2.93
CA ARG A 192 8.86 -4.47 -3.15
C ARG A 192 7.54 -4.33 -2.38
N VAL A 193 7.38 -3.21 -1.67
CA VAL A 193 6.10 -2.70 -1.19
C VAL A 193 5.78 -1.41 -1.93
N VAL A 194 4.58 -1.30 -2.50
CA VAL A 194 4.17 -0.12 -3.29
C VAL A 194 3.00 0.58 -2.61
N PHE A 195 3.12 1.88 -2.38
CA PHE A 195 1.99 2.74 -2.04
C PHE A 195 1.36 3.29 -3.32
N VAL A 196 0.09 2.95 -3.53
CA VAL A 196 -0.70 3.36 -4.70
C VAL A 196 -1.72 4.39 -4.25
N THR A 197 -1.44 5.65 -4.56
CA THR A 197 -2.34 6.78 -4.32
C THR A 197 -3.26 7.00 -5.52
N PHE A 198 -4.40 7.68 -5.31
CA PHE A 198 -5.36 7.95 -6.38
C PHE A 198 -5.81 9.42 -6.39
N VAL A 199 -6.41 9.86 -5.30
CA VAL A 199 -6.90 11.25 -5.13
C VAL A 199 -5.81 12.17 -4.59
N ALA A 200 -5.92 13.47 -4.88
CA ALA A 200 -4.94 14.47 -4.47
C ALA A 200 -4.68 14.51 -2.94
N PRO A 201 -5.69 14.37 -2.05
CA PRO A 201 -5.45 14.30 -0.60
C PRO A 201 -4.50 13.17 -0.17
N ASP A 202 -4.63 11.97 -0.76
CA ASP A 202 -3.69 10.87 -0.47
C ASP A 202 -2.30 11.17 -1.05
N VAL A 203 -2.23 11.67 -2.29
CA VAL A 203 -0.94 12.04 -2.90
C VAL A 203 -0.18 13.02 -2.02
N ASN A 204 -0.86 14.06 -1.53
CA ASN A 204 -0.25 15.05 -0.65
C ASN A 204 0.17 14.44 0.69
N ALA A 205 -0.70 13.64 1.32
CA ALA A 205 -0.41 12.98 2.59
C ALA A 205 0.81 12.04 2.51
N TYR A 206 0.91 11.25 1.45
CA TYR A 206 2.06 10.37 1.22
C TYR A 206 3.32 11.17 0.87
N ASN A 207 3.21 12.21 0.03
CA ASN A 207 4.33 13.08 -0.29
C ASN A 207 4.89 13.76 0.95
N GLU A 208 4.04 14.17 1.92
CA GLU A 208 4.46 14.74 3.20
C GLU A 208 5.13 13.70 4.11
N THR A 209 4.52 12.52 4.22
CA THR A 209 4.91 11.48 5.18
C THR A 209 6.19 10.74 4.80
N ILE A 210 6.33 10.39 3.52
CA ILE A 210 7.39 9.49 3.05
C ILE A 210 8.80 9.96 3.43
N PRO A 211 9.19 11.23 3.22
CA PRO A 211 10.54 11.69 3.58
C PRO A 211 10.87 11.61 5.07
N ARG A 212 9.85 11.56 5.94
CA ARG A 212 10.06 11.40 7.39
C ARG A 212 10.26 9.95 7.79
N MET A 213 9.50 9.04 7.16
CA MET A 213 9.52 7.59 7.46
C MET A 213 10.60 6.82 6.67
N PHE A 214 10.97 7.33 5.50
CA PHE A 214 11.92 6.75 4.55
C PHE A 214 12.86 7.83 4.02
N PRO A 215 13.62 8.56 4.87
CA PRO A 215 14.39 9.70 4.40
C PRO A 215 15.42 9.34 3.33
N PRO A 216 15.75 10.29 2.43
CA PRO A 216 16.82 10.09 1.45
C PRO A 216 18.15 9.82 2.15
N THR A 217 18.96 8.94 1.56
CA THR A 217 20.35 8.73 1.99
C THR A 217 21.23 9.84 1.44
N LYS A 218 22.18 10.33 2.23
CA LYS A 218 23.03 11.47 1.88
C LYS A 218 24.07 11.21 0.77
N ASP A 219 24.06 10.04 0.15
CA ASP A 219 25.12 9.59 -0.75
C ASP A 219 24.57 9.21 -2.12
N GLY A 220 24.77 10.13 -3.07
CA GLY A 220 24.88 9.84 -4.50
C GLY A 220 26.29 9.35 -4.90
N SER A 221 27.11 8.92 -3.96
CA SER A 221 28.43 8.32 -4.21
C SER A 221 28.31 6.81 -4.37
N ALA A 222 28.00 6.40 -5.61
CA ALA A 222 28.59 5.19 -6.16
C ALA A 222 29.95 5.54 -6.77
#